data_AF-A0A7Y3F291-F1
#
_entry.id   AF-A0A7Y3F291-F1
#
_cell.length_a   1.000
_cell.length_b   1.000
_cell.length_c   1.000
_cell.angle_alpha   90.00
_cell.angle_beta   90.00
_cell.angle_gamma   90.00
#
_symmetry.space_group_name_H-M   'P 1'
#
loop_
_entity.id
_entity.type
_entity.pdbx_description
1 polymer ?
#
loop_
_entity_poly.entity_id
_entity_poly.type
_entity_poly.pdbx_seq_one_letter_code
_entity_poly.pdbx_strand_id
1 'polypeptide(L)'
;MKKNIIGLFVMLLTVCTYGQKDKELSLNEETGLIEAVYYHDNGEISQKGTFNLDRKLHGEWISYNEEGVKVSQGSYEKGLRTGTWSFWSDNTMKKVEYSNNAIASINGVKTSTKLADNH
;
A
#
# COMPACT_ATOMS: atom_id res chain seq x y z
N MET A 1 12.97 -9.65 54.59
CA MET A 1 11.80 -10.47 54.16
C MET A 1 10.53 -9.64 54.27
N LYS A 2 9.60 -9.83 53.31
CA LYS A 2 8.26 -9.21 53.10
C LYS A 2 8.30 -7.91 52.28
N LYS A 3 8.12 -7.98 50.95
CA LYS A 3 6.90 -8.21 50.14
C LYS A 3 6.12 -6.90 49.86
N ASN A 4 6.42 -6.35 48.67
CA ASN A 4 5.54 -5.75 47.67
C ASN A 4 4.34 -4.90 48.13
N ILE A 5 4.39 -3.60 47.83
CA ILE A 5 3.24 -2.86 47.27
C ILE A 5 3.68 -2.36 45.89
N ILE A 6 3.58 -3.26 44.92
CA ILE A 6 3.51 -2.93 43.50
C ILE A 6 2.03 -2.66 43.26
N GLY A 7 1.65 -1.44 42.92
CA GLY A 7 0.24 -1.17 42.60
C GLY A 7 -0.19 0.28 42.56
N LEU A 8 0.58 1.17 41.92
CA LEU A 8 0.01 2.44 41.44
C LEU A 8 0.89 3.15 40.39
N PHE A 9 1.49 2.41 39.45
CA PHE A 9 2.38 3.01 38.44
C PHE A 9 2.26 2.37 37.04
N VAL A 10 1.09 1.84 36.69
CA VAL A 10 0.82 1.24 35.37
C VAL A 10 -0.50 1.75 34.80
N MET A 11 -0.69 3.07 34.77
CA MET A 11 -1.89 3.65 34.12
C MET A 11 -1.64 4.94 33.33
N LEU A 12 -0.38 5.27 32.98
CA LEU A 12 -0.06 6.54 32.31
C LEU A 12 1.02 6.48 31.21
N LEU A 13 1.37 5.29 30.68
CA LEU A 13 2.39 5.19 29.60
C LEU A 13 1.93 4.54 28.31
N THR A 14 0.64 4.24 28.14
CA THR A 14 0.09 3.99 26.80
C THR A 14 -0.73 5.21 26.36
N VAL A 15 -0.12 6.39 26.42
CA VAL A 15 -0.49 7.44 25.48
C VAL A 15 -0.14 6.86 24.13
N CYS A 16 -1.13 6.26 23.51
CA CYS A 16 -1.10 5.88 22.13
C CYS A 16 -0.89 7.17 21.35
N THR A 17 0.38 7.54 21.13
CA THR A 17 0.75 8.47 20.09
C THR A 17 0.58 7.73 18.78
N TYR A 18 -0.66 7.37 18.42
CA TYR A 18 -1.06 7.28 17.04
C TYR A 18 -1.14 8.73 16.55
N GLY A 19 0.02 9.39 16.46
CA GLY A 19 0.15 10.51 15.56
C GLY A 19 -0.12 9.91 14.20
N GLN A 20 -1.24 10.28 13.58
CA GLN A 20 -1.58 9.90 12.23
C GLN A 20 -0.30 10.07 11.41
N LYS A 21 0.28 8.97 10.90
CA LYS A 21 1.48 9.06 10.07
C LYS A 21 1.11 9.95 8.89
N ASP A 22 1.62 11.17 8.90
CA ASP A 22 1.38 12.14 7.84
C ASP A 22 1.82 11.53 6.51
N LYS A 23 1.15 11.91 5.43
CA LYS A 23 1.51 11.48 4.07
C LYS A 23 2.95 11.91 3.80
N GLU A 24 3.81 10.96 3.45
CA GLU A 24 5.18 11.25 3.08
C GLU A 24 5.23 11.61 1.61
N LEU A 25 5.75 12.80 1.28
CA LEU A 25 5.94 13.29 -0.08
C LEU A 25 7.40 13.69 -0.29
N SER A 26 8.03 13.16 -1.33
CA SER A 26 9.42 13.48 -1.69
C SER A 26 9.56 13.72 -3.19
N LEU A 27 10.21 14.80 -3.59
CA LEU A 27 10.54 15.05 -4.99
C LEU A 27 11.81 14.28 -5.36
N ASN A 28 11.72 13.44 -6.38
CA ASN A 28 12.85 12.78 -7.00
C ASN A 28 13.34 13.67 -8.17
N GLU A 29 14.44 14.40 -7.96
CA GLU A 29 14.99 15.37 -8.92
C GLU A 29 15.48 14.72 -10.24
N GLU A 30 15.87 13.44 -10.20
CA GLU A 30 16.33 12.73 -11.40
C GLU A 30 15.18 12.39 -12.35
N THR A 31 14.02 12.02 -11.78
CA THR A 31 12.84 11.62 -12.55
C THR A 31 11.82 12.75 -12.72
N GLY A 32 11.91 13.82 -11.92
CA GLY A 32 10.92 14.89 -11.86
C GLY A 32 9.56 14.45 -11.31
N LEU A 33 9.53 13.35 -10.53
CA LEU A 33 8.33 12.78 -9.94
C LEU A 33 8.29 12.99 -8.43
N ILE A 34 7.10 13.24 -7.91
CA ILE A 34 6.83 13.34 -6.48
C ILE A 34 6.40 11.95 -6.01
N GLU A 35 7.25 11.27 -5.27
CA GLU A 35 6.93 10.03 -4.58
C GLU A 35 5.99 10.32 -3.41
N ALA A 36 5.02 9.44 -3.21
CA ALA A 36 4.01 9.56 -2.18
C ALA A 36 3.77 8.23 -1.49
N VAL A 37 3.71 8.26 -0.16
CA VAL A 37 3.32 7.13 0.67
C VAL A 37 2.12 7.51 1.54
N TYR A 38 1.10 6.66 1.48
CA TYR A 38 -0.11 6.75 2.27
C TYR A 38 -0.14 5.59 3.26
N TYR A 39 -0.69 5.84 4.44
CA TYR A 39 -0.80 4.85 5.50
C TYR A 39 -2.27 4.56 5.83
N HIS A 40 -2.53 3.35 6.32
CA HIS A 40 -3.77 2.96 6.99
C HIS A 40 -3.81 3.53 8.40
N ASP A 41 -4.97 3.48 9.05
CA ASP A 41 -5.15 3.96 10.43
C ASP A 41 -4.27 3.20 11.44
N ASN A 42 -3.90 1.96 11.12
CA ASN A 42 -2.97 1.14 11.91
C ASN A 42 -1.49 1.50 11.71
N GLY A 43 -1.17 2.44 10.81
CA GLY A 43 0.18 2.89 10.50
C GLY A 43 0.96 2.04 9.49
N GLU A 44 0.36 0.98 8.95
CA GLU A 44 0.88 0.22 7.81
C GLU A 44 0.69 0.99 6.49
N ILE A 45 1.53 0.72 5.49
CA ILE A 45 1.41 1.39 4.19
C ILE A 45 0.10 0.96 3.53
N SER A 46 -0.74 1.91 3.14
CA SER A 46 -1.94 1.67 2.36
C SER A 46 -1.67 1.77 0.87
N GLN A 47 -0.93 2.80 0.45
CA GLN A 47 -0.63 3.04 -0.95
C GLN A 47 0.74 3.69 -1.11
N LYS A 48 1.39 3.42 -2.23
CA LYS A 48 2.58 4.16 -2.65
C LYS A 48 2.61 4.33 -4.16
N GLY A 49 3.17 5.43 -4.60
CA GLY A 49 3.41 5.67 -6.02
C GLY A 49 3.84 7.10 -6.25
N THR A 50 3.71 7.56 -7.50
CA THR A 50 4.29 8.83 -7.92
C THR A 50 3.29 9.77 -8.58
N PHE A 51 3.54 11.06 -8.45
CA PHE A 51 2.83 12.14 -9.14
C PHE A 51 3.80 12.89 -10.04
N ASN A 52 3.32 13.41 -11.17
CA ASN A 52 4.06 14.39 -11.94
C ASN A 52 3.97 15.78 -11.28
N LEU A 53 4.72 16.75 -11.81
CA LEU A 53 4.72 18.13 -11.33
C LEU A 53 3.34 18.84 -11.41
N ASP A 54 2.43 18.36 -12.27
CA ASP A 54 1.04 18.83 -12.34
C ASP A 54 0.13 18.22 -11.26
N ARG A 55 0.70 17.44 -10.32
CA ARG A 55 -0.02 16.69 -9.27
C ARG A 55 -0.97 15.62 -9.81
N LYS A 56 -0.70 15.07 -10.99
CA LYS A 56 -1.42 13.93 -11.55
C LYS A 56 -0.63 12.65 -11.31
N LEU A 57 -1.33 11.56 -11.01
CA LEU A 57 -0.72 10.24 -10.88
C LEU A 57 0.09 9.89 -12.14
N HIS A 58 1.33 9.48 -11.96
CA HIS A 58 2.23 9.18 -13.06
C HIS A 58 3.30 8.21 -12.59
N GLY A 59 3.57 7.14 -13.34
CA GLY A 59 4.48 6.08 -12.93
C GLY A 59 3.77 4.93 -12.19
N GLU A 60 4.54 4.17 -11.43
CA GLU A 60 4.05 2.98 -10.73
C GLU A 60 3.18 3.35 -9.52
N TRP A 61 2.12 2.57 -9.30
CA TRP A 61 1.24 2.68 -8.16
C TRP A 61 0.98 1.30 -7.56
N ILE A 62 1.15 1.18 -6.26
CA ILE A 62 0.90 -0.04 -5.48
C ILE A 62 -0.08 0.28 -4.36
N SER A 63 -0.98 -0.65 -4.05
CA SER A 63 -1.86 -0.59 -2.89
C SER A 63 -1.81 -1.88 -2.10
N TYR A 64 -2.02 -1.77 -0.80
CA TYR A 64 -1.92 -2.83 0.20
C TYR A 64 -3.18 -2.86 1.08
N ASN A 65 -3.54 -4.02 1.62
CA ASN A 65 -4.58 -4.14 2.65
C ASN A 65 -4.03 -3.72 4.02
N GLU A 66 -4.88 -3.74 5.05
CA GLU A 66 -4.49 -3.38 6.43
C GLU A 66 -3.41 -4.30 7.01
N GLU A 67 -3.25 -5.51 6.48
CA GLU A 67 -2.22 -6.47 6.88
C GLU A 67 -0.88 -6.27 6.13
N GLY A 68 -0.77 -5.25 5.28
CA GLY A 68 0.42 -4.98 4.45
C GLY A 68 0.55 -5.90 3.23
N VAL A 69 -0.47 -6.70 2.91
CA VAL A 69 -0.49 -7.57 1.73
C VAL A 69 -0.87 -6.76 0.49
N LYS A 70 -0.08 -6.87 -0.58
CA LYS A 70 -0.35 -6.18 -1.85
C LYS A 70 -1.70 -6.63 -2.43
N VAL A 71 -2.57 -5.66 -2.71
CA VAL A 71 -3.91 -5.89 -3.31
C VAL A 71 -4.02 -5.38 -4.74
N SER A 72 -3.21 -4.40 -5.14
CA SER A 72 -3.14 -3.97 -6.53
C SER A 72 -1.81 -3.31 -6.90
N GLN A 73 -1.44 -3.40 -8.16
CA GLN A 73 -0.26 -2.75 -8.73
C GLN A 73 -0.50 -2.46 -10.21
N GLY A 74 -0.08 -1.29 -10.67
CA GLY A 74 -0.11 -0.92 -12.07
C GLY A 74 0.54 0.44 -12.28
N SER A 75 0.34 1.01 -13.46
CA SER A 75 0.93 2.30 -13.81
C SER A 75 -0.13 3.33 -14.18
N TYR A 76 0.18 4.58 -13.88
CA TYR A 76 -0.57 5.74 -14.35
C TYR A 76 0.26 6.57 -15.32
N GLU A 77 -0.42 7.19 -16.27
CA GLU A 77 0.10 8.19 -17.21
C GLU A 77 -0.82 9.39 -17.13
N LYS A 78 -0.34 10.50 -16.54
CA LYS A 78 -1.08 11.78 -16.45
C LYS A 78 -2.47 11.63 -15.82
N GLY A 79 -2.59 10.79 -14.80
CA GLY A 79 -3.83 10.52 -14.07
C GLY A 79 -4.65 9.36 -14.64
N LEU A 80 -4.23 8.74 -15.74
CA LEU A 80 -4.96 7.66 -16.40
C LEU A 80 -4.24 6.33 -16.19
N ARG A 81 -4.97 5.29 -15.80
CA ARG A 81 -4.47 3.91 -15.75
C ARG A 81 -4.02 3.50 -17.15
N THR A 82 -2.81 2.98 -17.21
CA THR A 82 -2.20 2.48 -18.44
C THR A 82 -1.45 1.19 -18.16
N GLY A 83 -1.29 0.36 -19.18
CA GLY A 83 -0.56 -0.89 -19.10
C GLY A 83 -1.30 -1.98 -18.31
N THR A 84 -0.56 -3.01 -17.93
CA THR A 84 -1.10 -4.14 -17.17
C THR A 84 -1.26 -3.82 -15.69
N TRP A 85 -2.49 -3.84 -15.21
CA TRP A 85 -2.84 -3.78 -13.81
C TRP A 85 -3.04 -5.18 -13.24
N SER A 86 -2.43 -5.46 -12.10
CA SER A 86 -2.63 -6.70 -11.35
C SER A 86 -3.43 -6.42 -10.09
N PHE A 87 -4.41 -7.29 -9.81
CA PHE A 87 -5.26 -7.23 -8.64
C PHE A 87 -5.22 -8.58 -7.91
N TRP A 88 -5.04 -8.56 -6.59
CA TRP A 88 -4.99 -9.75 -5.75
C TRP A 88 -6.12 -9.74 -4.73
N SER A 89 -6.88 -10.83 -4.66
CA SER A 89 -7.97 -11.03 -3.69
C SER A 89 -8.18 -12.53 -3.49
N ASP A 90 -8.23 -12.99 -2.23
CA ASP A 90 -8.60 -14.36 -1.83
C ASP A 90 -7.93 -15.44 -2.67
N ASN A 91 -6.59 -15.41 -2.69
CA ASN A 91 -5.70 -16.26 -3.49
C ASN A 91 -5.83 -16.10 -5.00
N THR A 92 -6.70 -15.26 -5.52
CA THR A 92 -6.85 -15.01 -6.96
C THR A 92 -6.08 -13.75 -7.37
N MET A 93 -5.20 -13.88 -8.35
CA MET A 93 -4.62 -12.75 -9.07
C MET A 93 -5.33 -12.57 -10.41
N LYS A 94 -5.84 -11.38 -10.69
CA LYS A 94 -6.41 -10.98 -12.00
C LYS A 94 -5.52 -9.94 -12.65
N LYS A 95 -5.28 -10.06 -13.96
CA LYS A 95 -4.63 -9.00 -14.74
C LYS A 95 -5.62 -8.32 -15.68
N VAL A 96 -5.59 -7.00 -15.72
CA VAL A 96 -6.42 -6.16 -16.57
C VAL A 96 -5.50 -5.20 -17.31
N GLU A 97 -5.55 -5.21 -18.63
CA GLU A 97 -4.84 -4.25 -19.45
C GLU A 97 -5.68 -2.98 -19.57
N TYR A 98 -5.11 -1.83 -19.25
CA TYR A 98 -5.74 -0.54 -19.41
C TYR A 98 -5.06 0.29 -20.50
N SER A 99 -5.86 0.98 -21.30
CA SER A 99 -5.42 2.04 -22.19
C SER A 99 -6.22 3.30 -21.85
N ASN A 100 -5.58 4.30 -21.25
CA ASN A 100 -6.21 5.57 -20.88
C ASN A 100 -7.49 5.39 -20.04
N ASN A 101 -7.42 4.63 -18.94
CA ASN A 101 -8.55 4.20 -18.09
C ASN A 101 -9.56 3.23 -18.74
N ALA A 102 -9.54 3.00 -20.05
CA ALA A 102 -10.40 2.01 -20.70
C ALA A 102 -9.80 0.61 -20.55
N ILE A 103 -10.65 -0.38 -20.22
CA ILE A 103 -10.24 -1.78 -20.18
C ILE A 103 -10.00 -2.24 -21.63
N ALA A 104 -8.75 -2.53 -21.96
CA ALA A 104 -8.34 -3.03 -23.28
C ALA A 104 -8.42 -4.56 -23.35
N SER A 105 -8.07 -5.27 -22.27
CA SER A 105 -8.23 -6.73 -22.17
C SER A 105 -8.21 -7.21 -20.72
N ILE A 106 -8.76 -8.39 -20.45
CA ILE A 106 -8.72 -9.04 -19.13
C ILE A 106 -8.08 -10.42 -19.30
N ASN A 107 -6.94 -10.64 -18.66
CA ASN A 107 -6.18 -11.89 -18.79
C ASN A 107 -6.02 -12.57 -17.41
N GLY A 108 -6.66 -13.74 -17.26
CA GLY A 108 -6.28 -14.82 -16.34
C GLY A 108 -6.38 -14.57 -14.82
N VAL A 109 -7.23 -15.39 -14.17
CA VAL A 109 -7.20 -15.72 -12.74
C VAL A 109 -6.02 -16.67 -12.49
N LYS A 110 -4.97 -16.26 -11.76
CA LYS A 110 -4.01 -17.22 -11.17
C LYS A 110 -4.37 -17.43 -9.71
N THR A 111 -4.76 -18.65 -9.34
CA THR A 111 -4.90 -19.05 -7.94
C THR A 111 -3.50 -19.22 -7.35
N SER A 112 -3.03 -18.29 -6.53
CA SER A 112 -1.87 -18.45 -5.68
C SER A 112 -2.23 -19.43 -4.57
N THR A 113 -2.11 -20.72 -4.86
CA THR A 113 -2.04 -21.75 -3.82
C THR A 113 -0.75 -21.51 -3.06
N LYS A 114 -0.87 -20.98 -1.83
CA LYS A 114 0.17 -21.06 -0.83
C LYS A 114 0.35 -22.55 -0.52
N LEU A 115 1.23 -23.22 -1.25
CA LEU A 115 1.74 -24.53 -0.84
C LEU A 115 2.47 -24.27 0.48
N ALA A 116 1.80 -24.61 1.58
CA ALA A 116 2.46 -24.75 2.85
C ALA A 116 3.52 -25.84 2.67
N ASP A 117 4.79 -25.46 2.74
CA ASP A 117 5.86 -26.39 3.01
C ASP A 117 5.52 -27.10 4.33
N ASN A 118 5.30 -28.40 4.26
CA ASN A 118 5.35 -29.30 5.40
C ASN A 118 5.72 -30.69 4.90
N HIS A 119 7.01 -30.94 4.74
CA HIS A 119 7.67 -32.10 5.36
C HIS A 119 9.19 -32.00 5.32
#